data_AF-A0A967TJY1-F1
#
_entry.id   AF-A0A967TJY1-F1
#
_cell.length_a   1.000
_cell.length_b   1.000
_cell.length_c   1.000
_cell.angle_alpha   90.00
_cell.angle_beta   90.00
_cell.angle_gamma   90.00
#
_symmetry.space_group_name_H-M   'P 1'
#
loop_
_entity.id
_entity.type
_entity.pdbx_description
1 polymer ?
#
loop_
_entity_poly.entity_id
_entity_poly.type
_entity_poly.pdbx_seq_one_letter_code
_entity_poly.pdbx_strand_id
1 'polypeptide(L)'
;MRRIHLLAVCLWGCAPLLLTLRWVRGGELRSWTGLALVAFTALWWAAAVGLYRRRPWAPGLAALLAGVPLLLGLVQSARRILFIVDRGGLESVGGRGSPLAFLVGWGEEALVLLIPGLVLTGLGAWTWREERAPSPASEARLGTKGGT
;
A
#
# COMPACT_ATOMS: atom_id res chain seq x y z
N MET A 1 -12.56 -10.61 -12.85
CA MET A 1 -11.76 -10.19 -11.67
C MET A 1 -10.28 -9.89 -11.97
N ARG A 2 -9.55 -10.69 -12.76
CA ARG A 2 -8.10 -10.48 -13.07
C ARG A 2 -7.66 -9.10 -13.59
N ARG A 3 -8.43 -8.46 -14.48
CA ARG A 3 -8.06 -7.14 -15.04
C ARG A 3 -8.11 -6.02 -14.00
N ILE A 4 -8.95 -6.17 -12.97
CA ILE A 4 -9.16 -5.15 -11.93
C ILE A 4 -7.94 -5.07 -11.01
N HIS A 5 -7.32 -6.20 -10.65
CA HIS A 5 -6.13 -6.21 -9.78
C HIS A 5 -4.90 -5.60 -10.44
N LEU A 6 -4.70 -5.89 -11.73
CA LEU A 6 -3.61 -5.30 -12.52
C LEU A 6 -3.79 -3.80 -12.72
N LEU A 7 -5.01 -3.35 -13.02
CA LEU A 7 -5.32 -1.93 -13.13
C LEU A 7 -5.12 -1.21 -11.79
N ALA A 8 -5.58 -1.79 -10.68
CA ALA A 8 -5.39 -1.22 -9.35
C ALA A 8 -3.90 -1.06 -9.01
N VAL A 9 -3.09 -2.12 -9.20
CA VAL A 9 -1.64 -2.07 -8.93
C VAL A 9 -0.90 -1.10 -9.85
N CYS A 10 -1.26 -1.03 -11.13
CA CYS A 10 -0.65 -0.09 -12.09
C CYS A 10 -1.04 1.37 -11.79
N LEU A 11 -2.32 1.66 -11.53
CA LEU A 11 -2.77 3.00 -11.11
C LEU A 11 -2.06 3.44 -9.84
N TRP A 12 -1.89 2.52 -8.89
CA TRP A 12 -1.18 2.82 -7.66
C TRP A 12 0.33 2.92 -7.83
N GLY A 13 0.92 2.27 -8.83
CA GLY A 13 2.33 2.44 -9.20
C GLY A 13 2.62 3.78 -9.89
N CYS A 14 1.62 4.40 -10.53
CA CYS A 14 1.76 5.71 -11.16
C CYS A 14 1.97 6.83 -10.14
N ALA A 15 1.33 6.79 -8.97
CA ALA A 15 1.49 7.80 -7.93
C ALA A 15 2.93 7.92 -7.38
N PRO A 16 3.60 6.84 -6.91
CA PRO A 16 5.00 6.89 -6.51
C PRO A 16 5.92 7.18 -7.70
N LEU A 17 5.61 6.72 -8.91
CA LEU A 17 6.37 7.09 -10.11
C LEU A 17 6.34 8.61 -10.36
N LEU A 18 5.17 9.25 -10.30
CA LEU A 18 5.01 10.69 -10.47
C LEU A 18 5.69 11.48 -9.35
N LEU A 19 5.61 11.02 -8.11
CA LEU A 19 6.34 11.59 -6.97
C LEU A 19 7.85 11.51 -7.19
N THR A 20 8.34 10.34 -7.59
CA THR A 20 9.76 10.14 -7.87
C THR A 20 10.22 11.01 -9.03
N LEU A 21 9.45 11.11 -10.12
CA LEU A 21 9.76 11.96 -11.27
C LEU A 21 9.77 13.45 -10.92
N ARG A 22 8.81 13.92 -10.12
CA ARG A 22 8.78 15.30 -9.62
C ARG A 22 10.02 15.61 -8.78
N TRP A 23 10.45 14.66 -7.97
CA TRP A 23 11.58 14.85 -7.08
C TRP A 23 12.95 14.74 -7.78
N VAL A 24 13.07 13.82 -8.73
CA VAL A 24 14.19 13.71 -9.66
C VAL A 24 14.40 15.02 -10.43
N ARG A 25 13.31 15.63 -10.92
CA ARG A 25 13.35 16.95 -11.59
C ARG A 25 13.79 18.10 -10.69
N GLY A 26 13.60 17.96 -9.37
CA GLY A 26 14.08 18.94 -8.38
C GLY A 26 15.58 18.85 -8.09
N GLY A 27 16.31 17.87 -8.63
CA GLY A 27 17.76 17.75 -8.47
C GLY A 27 18.24 17.11 -7.16
N GLU A 28 17.33 16.66 -6.28
CA GLU A 28 17.66 16.13 -4.94
C GLU A 28 17.92 14.61 -4.89
N LEU A 29 18.25 13.99 -6.02
CA LEU A 29 18.48 12.53 -6.13
C LEU A 29 19.63 12.00 -5.25
N ARG A 30 20.54 12.86 -4.81
CA ARG A 30 21.64 12.50 -3.90
C ARG A 30 21.23 12.39 -2.43
N SER A 31 20.01 12.79 -2.09
CA SER A 31 19.49 12.59 -0.74
C SER A 31 19.17 11.11 -0.51
N TRP A 32 19.43 10.61 0.70
CA TRP A 32 19.05 9.25 1.11
C TRP A 32 17.57 8.96 0.86
N THR A 33 16.74 9.98 1.04
CA THR A 33 15.30 9.90 0.83
C THR A 33 14.95 9.72 -0.65
N GLY A 34 15.63 10.42 -1.56
CA GLY A 34 15.49 10.25 -3.02
C GLY A 34 15.79 8.83 -3.47
N LEU A 35 16.90 8.27 -2.98
CA LEU A 35 17.27 6.88 -3.26
C LEU A 35 16.24 5.88 -2.72
N ALA A 36 15.72 6.10 -1.52
CA ALA A 36 14.67 5.26 -0.93
C ALA A 36 13.38 5.27 -1.77
N LEU A 37 12.98 6.44 -2.29
CA LEU A 37 11.79 6.59 -3.14
C LEU A 37 11.95 5.90 -4.50
N VAL A 38 13.13 6.00 -5.11
CA VAL A 38 13.45 5.27 -6.35
C VAL A 38 13.42 3.76 -6.10
N ALA A 39 14.07 3.29 -5.02
CA ALA A 39 14.10 1.88 -4.67
C ALA A 39 12.69 1.31 -4.39
N PHE A 40 11.88 2.05 -3.63
CA PHE A 40 10.49 1.69 -3.37
C PHE A 40 9.68 1.58 -4.66
N THR A 41 9.82 2.55 -5.56
CA THR A 41 9.13 2.56 -6.85
C THR A 41 9.56 1.39 -7.74
N ALA A 42 10.86 1.06 -7.76
CA ALA A 42 11.38 -0.08 -8.50
C ALA A 42 10.83 -1.41 -7.95
N LEU A 43 10.80 -1.57 -6.62
CA LEU A 43 10.22 -2.75 -5.96
C LEU A 43 8.71 -2.86 -6.23
N TRP A 44 8.00 -1.73 -6.27
CA TRP A 44 6.57 -1.70 -6.60
C TRP A 44 6.31 -2.23 -8.01
N TRP A 45 7.07 -1.77 -9.00
CA TRP A 45 6.97 -2.27 -10.37
C TRP A 45 7.40 -3.72 -10.49
N ALA A 46 8.42 -4.16 -9.74
CA ALA A 46 8.80 -5.57 -9.68
C ALA A 46 7.65 -6.44 -9.15
N ALA A 47 6.94 -5.99 -8.10
CA ALA A 47 5.76 -6.67 -7.59
C ALA A 47 4.62 -6.71 -8.62
N ALA A 48 4.38 -5.60 -9.32
CA ALA A 48 3.36 -5.52 -10.38
C ALA A 48 3.64 -6.50 -11.54
N VAL A 49 4.89 -6.55 -12.02
CA VAL A 49 5.34 -7.49 -13.05
C VAL A 49 5.28 -8.93 -12.53
N GLY A 50 5.64 -9.16 -11.26
CA GLY A 50 5.52 -10.46 -10.60
C GLY A 50 4.07 -10.95 -10.57
N LEU A 51 3.12 -10.09 -10.23
CA LEU A 51 1.69 -10.38 -10.23
C LEU A 51 1.17 -10.67 -11.64
N TYR A 52 1.60 -9.87 -12.63
CA TYR A 52 1.28 -10.12 -14.04
C TYR A 52 1.77 -11.50 -14.51
N ARG A 53 2.99 -11.87 -14.11
CA ARG A 53 3.63 -13.16 -14.46
C ARG A 53 3.25 -14.30 -13.50
N ARG A 54 2.34 -14.09 -12.54
CA ARG A 54 1.91 -15.08 -11.52
C ARG A 54 3.08 -15.71 -10.76
N ARG A 55 4.03 -14.89 -10.34
CA ARG A 55 5.12 -15.36 -9.47
C ARG A 55 4.60 -15.51 -8.03
N PRO A 56 4.92 -16.61 -7.33
CA PRO A 56 4.38 -16.91 -6.00
C PRO A 56 4.84 -15.91 -4.92
N TRP A 57 5.96 -15.23 -5.13
CA TRP A 57 6.44 -14.19 -4.21
C TRP A 57 5.73 -12.84 -4.37
N ALA A 58 5.03 -12.62 -5.49
CA ALA A 58 4.52 -11.31 -5.87
C ALA A 58 3.36 -10.79 -4.99
N PRO A 59 2.38 -11.62 -4.57
CA PRO A 59 1.32 -11.18 -3.66
C PRO A 59 1.87 -10.71 -2.31
N GLY A 60 2.83 -11.47 -1.74
CA GLY A 60 3.47 -11.13 -0.48
C GLY A 60 4.26 -9.83 -0.57
N LEU A 61 5.05 -9.65 -1.64
CA LEU A 61 5.80 -8.41 -1.85
C LEU A 61 4.88 -7.20 -2.05
N ALA A 62 3.81 -7.35 -2.86
CA ALA A 62 2.84 -6.27 -3.08
C ALA A 62 2.13 -5.85 -1.78
N ALA A 63 1.74 -6.81 -0.94
CA ALA A 63 1.15 -6.53 0.37
C ALA A 63 2.13 -5.82 1.31
N LEU A 64 3.38 -6.26 1.36
CA LEU A 64 4.42 -5.64 2.20
C LEU A 64 4.69 -4.20 1.78
N LEU A 65 4.83 -3.94 0.47
CA LEU A 65 5.05 -2.59 -0.04
C LEU A 65 3.82 -1.70 0.17
N ALA A 66 2.60 -2.23 0.05
CA ALA A 66 1.37 -1.49 0.32
C ALA A 66 1.23 -1.11 1.80
N GLY A 67 1.85 -1.86 2.71
CA GLY A 67 1.90 -1.54 4.14
C GLY A 67 2.68 -0.27 4.47
N VAL A 68 3.70 0.10 3.67
CA VAL A 68 4.53 1.29 3.92
C VAL A 68 3.73 2.60 3.89
N PRO A 69 3.01 2.96 2.81
CA PRO A 69 2.20 4.17 2.78
C PRO A 69 1.06 4.12 3.80
N LEU A 70 0.55 2.93 4.11
CA LEU A 70 -0.50 2.75 5.11
C LEU A 70 0.00 3.07 6.52
N LEU A 71 1.19 2.58 6.90
CA LEU A 71 1.84 2.93 8.17
C LEU A 71 2.16 4.41 8.25
N LEU A 72 2.66 5.01 7.16
CA LEU A 72 2.92 6.46 7.12
C LEU A 72 1.62 7.25 7.33
N GLY A 73 0.54 6.88 6.66
CA GLY A 73 -0.78 7.49 6.85
C GLY A 73 -1.31 7.35 8.27
N LEU A 74 -1.12 6.18 8.90
CA LEU A 74 -1.50 5.95 10.30
C LEU A 74 -0.66 6.80 11.27
N VAL A 75 0.65 6.87 11.09
CA VAL A 75 1.54 7.69 11.93
C VAL A 75 1.20 9.18 11.79
N GLN A 76 0.96 9.66 10.57
CA GLN A 76 0.53 11.04 10.34
C GLN A 76 -0.84 11.31 10.97
N SER A 77 -1.79 10.38 10.83
CA SER A 77 -3.11 10.48 11.46
C SER A 77 -2.99 10.56 12.99
N ALA A 78 -2.18 9.69 13.60
CA ALA A 78 -1.95 9.68 15.04
C ALA A 78 -1.34 11.00 15.53
N ARG A 79 -0.32 11.53 14.83
CA ARG A 79 0.28 12.83 15.16
C ARG A 79 -0.72 13.98 15.09
N ARG A 80 -1.63 13.94 14.11
CA ARG A 80 -2.66 14.98 13.99
C ARG A 80 -3.74 14.85 15.06
N ILE A 81 -4.16 13.63 15.42
CA ILE A 81 -5.09 13.40 16.53
C ILE A 81 -4.48 13.92 17.84
N LEU A 82 -3.21 13.58 18.12
CA LEU A 82 -2.50 14.08 19.29
C LEU A 82 -2.45 15.61 19.30
N PHE A 83 -2.19 16.26 18.16
CA PHE A 83 -2.24 17.72 18.07
C PHE A 83 -3.62 18.31 18.42
N ILE A 84 -4.71 17.68 17.96
CA ILE A 84 -6.08 18.12 18.26
C ILE A 84 -6.35 17.98 19.76
N VAL A 85 -5.96 16.84 20.35
CA VAL A 85 -6.11 16.58 21.78
C VAL A 85 -5.32 17.59 22.62
N ASP A 86 -4.07 17.87 22.24
CA ASP A 86 -3.17 18.75 22.98
C ASP A 86 -3.52 20.24 22.85
N ARG A 87 -4.08 20.66 21.71
CA ARG A 87 -4.32 22.09 21.40
C ARG A 87 -5.79 22.47 21.23
N GLY A 88 -6.71 21.56 21.56
CA GLY A 88 -8.16 21.80 21.53
C GLY A 88 -8.74 22.10 20.14
N GLY A 89 -8.02 21.74 19.07
CA GLY A 89 -8.46 21.98 17.69
C GLY A 89 -8.53 23.46 17.27
N LEU A 90 -7.90 24.36 18.04
CA LEU A 90 -7.83 25.78 17.68
C LEU A 90 -6.74 26.02 16.64
N GLU A 91 -7.02 26.92 15.69
CA GLU A 91 -6.05 27.39 14.71
C GLU A 91 -4.88 28.04 15.43
N SER A 92 -3.65 27.58 15.16
CA SER A 92 -2.48 28.33 15.60
C SER A 92 -2.44 29.67 14.88
N VAL A 93 -1.89 30.70 15.52
CA VAL A 93 -1.77 32.07 15.00
C VAL A 93 -1.11 32.15 13.60
N GLY A 94 -0.40 31.09 13.18
CA GLY A 94 0.19 30.95 11.85
C GLY A 94 -0.67 30.23 10.79
N GLY A 95 -1.98 30.02 11.01
CA GLY A 95 -2.89 29.37 10.06
C GLY A 95 -2.70 27.86 9.91
N ARG A 96 -1.91 27.23 10.78
CA ARG A 96 -1.79 25.75 10.86
C ARG A 96 -2.75 25.24 11.93
N GLY A 97 -3.55 24.23 11.59
CA GLY A 97 -4.40 23.52 12.55
C GLY A 97 -5.90 23.74 12.41
N SER A 98 -6.39 24.36 11.33
CA SER A 98 -7.83 24.42 11.07
C SER A 98 -8.43 23.01 11.02
N PRO A 99 -9.51 22.72 11.76
CA PRO A 99 -10.19 21.43 11.72
C PRO A 99 -10.63 21.04 10.30
N LEU A 100 -10.95 22.02 9.46
CA LEU A 100 -11.38 21.81 8.09
C LEU A 100 -10.20 21.49 7.17
N ALA A 101 -9.07 22.19 7.32
CA ALA A 101 -7.83 21.84 6.63
C ALA A 101 -7.32 20.45 7.06
N PHE A 102 -7.56 20.07 8.32
CA PHE A 102 -7.29 18.72 8.83
C PHE A 102 -8.19 17.67 8.16
N LEU A 103 -9.51 17.88 8.09
CA LEU A 103 -10.43 16.94 7.45
C LEU A 103 -10.18 16.78 5.95
N VAL A 104 -9.86 17.89 5.27
CA VAL A 104 -9.51 17.88 3.84
C VAL A 104 -8.19 17.13 3.62
N GLY A 105 -7.14 17.48 4.37
CA GLY A 105 -5.85 16.80 4.24
C GLY A 105 -5.90 15.33 4.64
N TRP A 106 -6.68 14.98 5.66
CA TRP A 106 -6.92 13.58 6.05
C TRP A 106 -7.75 12.85 5.00
N GLY A 107 -8.78 13.50 4.42
CA GLY A 107 -9.59 12.95 3.35
C GLY A 107 -8.78 12.63 2.11
N GLU A 108 -7.91 13.56 1.68
CA GLU A 108 -6.99 13.35 0.56
C GLU A 108 -6.00 12.20 0.83
N GLU A 109 -5.38 12.18 2.01
CA GLU A 109 -4.47 11.09 2.42
C GLU A 109 -5.19 9.74 2.51
N ALA A 110 -6.39 9.70 3.08
CA ALA A 110 -7.18 8.49 3.20
C ALA A 110 -7.59 7.95 1.83
N LEU A 111 -8.05 8.82 0.92
CA LEU A 111 -8.52 8.43 -0.39
C LEU A 111 -7.37 7.95 -1.30
N VAL A 112 -6.21 8.62 -1.23
CA VAL A 112 -5.07 8.36 -2.12
C VAL A 112 -4.18 7.24 -1.59
N LEU A 113 -3.96 7.16 -0.27
CA LEU A 113 -2.99 6.25 0.36
C LEU A 113 -3.66 5.12 1.16
N LEU A 114 -4.68 5.42 1.96
CA LEU A 114 -5.20 4.44 2.91
C LEU A 114 -6.13 3.42 2.24
N ILE A 115 -7.16 3.89 1.51
CA ILE A 115 -8.19 3.04 0.89
C ILE A 115 -7.56 2.06 -0.10
N PRO A 116 -6.72 2.48 -1.06
CA PRO A 116 -6.24 1.52 -2.03
C PRO A 116 -5.12 0.64 -1.45
N GLY A 117 -4.37 1.12 -0.45
CA GLY A 117 -3.44 0.29 0.32
C GLY A 117 -4.14 -0.84 1.06
N LEU A 118 -5.27 -0.56 1.72
CA LEU A 118 -6.14 -1.56 2.35
C LEU A 118 -6.71 -2.56 1.34
N VAL A 119 -7.16 -2.08 0.18
CA VAL A 119 -7.65 -2.95 -0.90
C VAL A 119 -6.54 -3.88 -1.40
N LEU A 120 -5.34 -3.36 -1.66
CA LEU A 120 -4.23 -4.16 -2.17
C LEU A 120 -3.69 -5.17 -1.15
N THR A 121 -3.57 -4.78 0.12
CA THR A 121 -3.19 -5.69 1.20
C THR A 121 -4.24 -6.78 1.41
N GLY A 122 -5.53 -6.42 1.43
CA GLY A 122 -6.63 -7.38 1.53
C GLY A 122 -6.66 -8.37 0.37
N LEU A 123 -6.49 -7.89 -0.87
CA LEU A 123 -6.41 -8.74 -2.07
C LEU A 123 -5.16 -9.64 -2.07
N GLY A 124 -4.01 -9.12 -1.62
CA GLY A 124 -2.79 -9.91 -1.46
C GLY A 124 -2.97 -11.03 -0.44
N ALA A 125 -3.59 -10.73 0.71
CA ALA A 125 -3.89 -11.73 1.73
C ALA A 125 -4.91 -12.77 1.25
N TRP A 126 -5.93 -12.34 0.50
CA TRP A 126 -6.93 -13.24 -0.09
C TRP A 126 -6.32 -14.21 -1.09
N THR A 127 -5.56 -13.69 -2.05
CA THR A 127 -4.89 -14.51 -3.08
C THR A 127 -3.88 -15.49 -2.47
N TRP A 128 -3.13 -15.05 -1.46
CA TRP A 128 -2.23 -15.92 -0.70
C TRP A 128 -2.96 -17.07 0.00
N ARG A 129 -4.17 -16.82 0.54
CA ARG A 129 -5.00 -17.85 1.16
C ARG A 129 -5.49 -18.88 0.14
N GLU A 130 -5.94 -18.44 -1.03
CA GLU A 130 -6.39 -19.34 -2.11
C GLU A 130 -5.25 -20.25 -2.60
N GLU A 131 -4.03 -19.74 -2.72
CA GLU A 131 -2.87 -20.55 -3.13
C GLU A 131 -2.47 -21.61 -2.08
N ARG A 132 -2.82 -21.40 -0.80
CA ARG A 132 -2.57 -22.34 0.30
C ARG A 132 -3.75 -23.26 0.61
N ALA A 133 -4.91 -23.04 -0.01
CA ALA A 133 -6.04 -23.94 0.16
C ALA A 133 -5.64 -25.33 -0.38
N PRO A 134 -5.84 -26.41 0.39
CA PRO A 134 -5.55 -27.74 -0.10
C PRO A 134 -6.34 -27.98 -1.39
N SER A 135 -5.65 -28.40 -2.43
CA SER A 135 -6.33 -28.76 -3.68
C SER A 135 -7.33 -29.89 -3.37
N PRO A 136 -8.56 -29.87 -3.90
CA PRO A 136 -9.48 -31.00 -3.74
C PRO A 136 -8.88 -32.33 -4.22
N ALA A 137 -7.89 -32.29 -5.12
CA ALA A 137 -7.12 -33.46 -5.53
C ALA A 137 -6.15 -33.98 -4.45
N SER A 138 -5.72 -33.14 -3.50
CA SER A 138 -4.90 -33.53 -2.35
C SER A 138 -5.72 -34.17 -1.24
N GLU A 139 -6.97 -33.72 -1.04
CA GLU A 139 -7.92 -34.36 -0.11
C GLU A 139 -8.38 -35.73 -0.62
N ALA A 140 -8.65 -35.87 -1.93
CA ALA A 140 -9.02 -37.14 -2.54
C ALA A 140 -7.92 -38.22 -2.42
N ARG A 141 -6.64 -37.83 -2.32
CA ARG A 141 -5.51 -38.77 -2.11
C ARG A 141 -5.30 -39.16 -0.64
N LEU A 142 -5.78 -38.35 0.30
CA LEU A 142 -5.72 -38.65 1.72
C LEU A 142 -6.92 -39.51 2.17
N GLY A 143 -8.09 -39.32 1.56
CA GLY A 143 -9.28 -40.14 1.82
C GLY A 143 -9.15 -41.60 1.37
N THR A 144 -8.33 -41.92 0.37
CA THR A 144 -8.15 -43.29 -0.13
C THR A 144 -7.13 -44.13 0.64
N LYS A 145 -6.34 -43.54 1.54
CA LYS A 145 -5.33 -44.26 2.34
C LYS A 145 -5.80 -44.72 3.72
N GLY A 146 -7.02 -44.36 4.14
CA GLY A 146 -7.56 -44.68 5.48
C GLY A 146 -8.52 -45.88 5.54
N GLY A 147 -8.69 -46.61 4.44
CA GLY A 147 -9.62 -47.74 4.35
C GLY A 147 -8.93 -49.06 4.02
N THR A 148 -8.16 -49.60 4.97
CA THR A 148 -7.75 -51.02 5.02
C THR A 148 -7.62 -51.44 6.47
#